data_AF-A0A915IM35-F1
#
_entry.id   AF-A0A915IM35-F1
#
_cell.length_a   1.000
_cell.length_b   1.000
_cell.length_c   1.000
_cell.angle_alpha   90.00
_cell.angle_beta   90.00
_cell.angle_gamma   90.00
#
_symmetry.space_group_name_H-M   'P 1'
#
loop_
_entity.id
_entity.type
_entity.pdbx_description
1 polymer ?
#
loop_
_entity_poly.entity_id
_entity_poly.type
_entity_poly.pdbx_seq_one_letter_code
_entity_poly.pdbx_strand_id
1 'polypeptide(L)'
;MSLLRSYAIWNNKGGVGKSTITFHLASRYAEEHPDVNVLVIDLCPQSNSSMMLLGGGVEGEQHVLDLCMAATPKTVVGYLSAVIAGGAGAPLPDPWDFVVTTRDYNDQMPDNVFLLC
;
A
#
# COMPACT_ATOMS: atom_id res chain seq x y z
N MET A 1 -0.34 7.11 -16.32
CA MET A 1 -0.48 8.27 -15.42
C MET A 1 0.91 8.74 -15.02
N SER A 2 1.17 10.04 -15.01
CA SER A 2 2.44 10.59 -14.51
C SER A 2 2.39 10.73 -13.00
N LEU A 3 3.50 10.41 -12.32
CA LEU A 3 3.68 10.73 -10.90
C LEU A 3 3.62 12.25 -10.72
N LEU A 4 2.67 12.74 -9.93
CA LEU A 4 2.53 14.18 -9.64
C LEU A 4 3.54 14.63 -8.57
N ARG A 5 3.57 13.93 -7.43
CA ARG A 5 4.41 14.22 -6.26
C ARG A 5 4.71 12.93 -5.51
N SER A 6 5.85 12.88 -4.81
CA SER A 6 6.23 11.74 -3.96
C SER A 6 6.81 12.24 -2.64
N TYR A 7 6.36 11.63 -1.54
CA TYR A 7 6.81 11.94 -0.18
C TYR A 7 7.26 10.67 0.51
N ALA A 8 8.30 10.77 1.36
CA ALA A 8 8.77 9.69 2.19
C ALA A 8 8.59 10.05 3.67
N ILE A 9 7.83 9.24 4.40
CA ILE A 9 7.60 9.41 5.84
C ILE A 9 8.53 8.44 6.57
N TRP A 10 9.58 8.97 7.18
CA TRP A 10 10.63 8.16 7.79
C TRP A 10 11.15 8.73 9.10
N ASN A 11 11.50 7.84 10.03
CA ASN A 11 12.12 8.17 11.32
C ASN A 11 12.74 6.88 11.92
N ASN A 12 13.97 7.00 12.44
CA ASN A 12 14.72 5.94 13.12
C ASN A 12 14.07 5.40 14.39
N LYS A 13 13.09 6.10 14.99
CA LYS A 13 12.42 5.65 16.20
C LYS A 13 11.07 4.97 15.89
N GLY A 14 10.87 3.77 16.44
CA GLY A 14 9.57 3.09 16.44
C GLY A 14 8.54 3.81 17.32
N GLY A 15 7.25 3.68 17.00
CA GLY A 15 6.17 4.22 17.84
C GLY A 15 6.02 5.76 17.85
N VAL A 16 6.63 6.47 16.91
CA VAL A 16 6.52 7.96 16.80
C VAL A 16 5.34 8.45 15.94
N GLY A 17 4.45 7.56 15.54
CA GLY A 17 3.25 7.91 14.77
C GLY A 17 3.40 7.99 13.25
N LYS A 18 4.46 7.40 12.66
CA LYS A 18 4.68 7.38 11.19
C LYS A 18 3.48 6.82 10.41
N SER A 19 3.06 5.60 10.73
CA SER A 19 1.93 4.96 10.03
C SER A 19 0.62 5.71 10.27
N THR A 20 0.43 6.26 11.46
CA THR A 20 -0.74 7.09 11.79
C THR A 20 -0.80 8.36 10.95
N ILE A 21 0.32 9.09 10.81
CA ILE A 21 0.34 10.28 9.96
C ILE A 21 0.23 9.92 8.47
N THR A 22 0.81 8.79 8.03
CA THR A 22 0.63 8.27 6.67
C THR A 22 -0.84 7.99 6.37
N PHE A 23 -1.54 7.28 7.26
CA PHE A 23 -2.97 6.98 7.14
C PHE A 23 -3.79 8.27 7.02
N HIS A 24 -3.63 9.20 7.96
CA HIS A 24 -4.38 10.46 7.93
C HIS A 24 -4.08 11.32 6.72
N LEU A 25 -2.81 11.44 6.31
CA LEU A 25 -2.44 12.20 5.12
C LEU A 25 -3.03 11.60 3.85
N ALA A 26 -2.92 10.27 3.67
CA ALA A 26 -3.45 9.60 2.50
C ALA A 26 -4.97 9.75 2.39
N SER A 27 -5.70 9.46 3.48
CA SER A 27 -7.16 9.54 3.49
C SER A 27 -7.64 10.97 3.32
N ARG A 28 -7.14 11.94 4.11
CA ARG A 28 -7.61 13.33 4.01
C ARG A 28 -7.25 13.98 2.68
N TYR A 29 -6.05 13.73 2.16
CA TYR A 29 -5.68 14.29 0.87
C TYR A 29 -6.57 13.75 -0.26
N ALA A 30 -6.87 12.44 -0.24
CA ALA A 30 -7.74 11.80 -1.21
C ALA A 30 -9.19 12.29 -1.15
N GLU A 31 -9.72 12.52 0.07
CA GLU A 31 -11.05 13.13 0.28
C GLU A 31 -11.14 14.55 -0.26
N GLU A 32 -10.11 15.37 -0.04
CA GLU A 32 -10.07 16.77 -0.51
C GLU A 32 -9.81 16.89 -2.02
N HIS A 33 -9.24 15.85 -2.65
CA HIS A 33 -8.84 15.84 -4.06
C HIS A 33 -9.35 14.56 -4.75
N PRO A 34 -10.66 14.42 -4.97
CA PRO A 34 -11.27 13.19 -5.49
C PRO A 34 -10.83 12.83 -6.93
N ASP A 35 -10.26 13.78 -7.66
CA ASP A 35 -9.69 13.60 -9.00
C ASP A 35 -8.22 13.16 -9.00
N VAL A 36 -7.60 13.08 -7.82
CA VAL A 36 -6.19 12.72 -7.66
C VAL A 36 -6.05 11.34 -7.01
N ASN A 37 -5.38 10.42 -7.70
CA ASN A 37 -5.06 9.10 -7.14
C ASN A 37 -3.92 9.20 -6.13
N VAL A 38 -4.11 8.59 -4.95
CA VAL A 38 -3.11 8.47 -3.89
C VAL A 38 -2.64 7.03 -3.81
N LEU A 39 -1.34 6.81 -3.96
CA LEU A 39 -0.71 5.50 -3.76
C LEU A 39 0.10 5.53 -2.47
N VAL A 40 -0.24 4.67 -1.53
CA VAL A 40 0.57 4.39 -0.33
C VAL A 40 1.44 3.18 -0.62
N ILE A 41 2.74 3.30 -0.38
CA ILE A 41 3.69 2.17 -0.44
C ILE A 41 4.19 1.93 0.98
N ASP A 42 3.76 0.83 1.61
CA ASP A 42 4.21 0.47 2.95
C ASP A 42 5.49 -0.37 2.87
N LEU A 43 6.61 0.22 3.26
CA LEU A 43 7.90 -0.47 3.34
C LEU A 43 8.24 -0.89 4.77
N CYS A 44 7.30 -0.74 5.72
CA CYS A 44 7.50 -1.17 7.10
C CYS A 44 7.27 -2.69 7.19
N PRO A 45 8.23 -3.48 7.71
CA PRO A 45 8.03 -4.93 7.88
C PRO A 45 6.88 -5.31 8.82
N GLN A 46 6.36 -4.35 9.60
CA GLN A 46 5.21 -4.55 10.49
C GLN A 46 3.88 -4.20 9.81
N SER A 47 3.90 -3.68 8.58
CA SER A 47 2.72 -3.38 7.76
C SER A 47 1.64 -2.56 8.46
N ASN A 48 2.04 -1.68 9.39
CA ASN A 48 1.12 -0.90 10.22
C ASN A 48 0.25 0.05 9.38
N SER A 49 0.80 0.62 8.29
CA SER A 49 0.02 1.52 7.44
C SER A 49 -0.98 0.71 6.61
N SER A 50 -0.54 -0.43 6.08
CA SER A 50 -1.41 -1.38 5.37
C SER A 50 -2.55 -1.87 6.25
N MET A 51 -2.28 -2.32 7.48
CA MET A 51 -3.33 -2.76 8.42
C MET A 51 -4.35 -1.65 8.68
N MET A 52 -3.91 -0.40 8.92
CA MET A 52 -4.81 0.73 9.15
C MET A 52 -5.68 1.03 7.92
N LEU A 53 -5.10 1.03 6.72
CA LEU A 53 -5.82 1.32 5.48
C LEU A 53 -6.82 0.21 5.10
N LEU A 54 -6.51 -1.05 5.43
CA LEU A 54 -7.32 -2.23 5.10
C LEU A 54 -8.35 -2.60 6.18
N GLY A 55 -8.72 -1.68 7.09
CA GLY A 55 -9.81 -1.87 8.06
C GLY A 55 -9.37 -1.79 9.53
N GLY A 56 -8.08 -1.88 9.81
CA GLY A 56 -7.53 -1.80 11.15
C GLY A 56 -7.85 -3.01 12.03
N GLY A 57 -7.27 -3.03 13.23
CA GLY A 57 -7.49 -4.10 14.20
C GLY A 57 -7.21 -5.50 13.62
N VAL A 58 -8.05 -6.46 13.98
CA VAL A 58 -7.93 -7.87 13.55
C VAL A 58 -8.30 -8.04 12.08
N GLU A 59 -9.26 -7.27 11.57
CA GLU A 59 -9.71 -7.37 10.16
C GLU A 59 -8.61 -6.92 9.20
N GLY A 60 -8.01 -5.76 9.46
CA GLY A 60 -6.89 -5.27 8.65
C GLY A 60 -5.66 -6.19 8.71
N GLU A 61 -5.38 -6.80 9.86
CA GLU A 61 -4.32 -7.81 10.00
C GLU A 61 -4.61 -9.03 9.11
N GLN A 62 -5.84 -9.56 9.16
CA GLN A 62 -6.23 -10.70 8.33
C GLN A 62 -6.13 -10.39 6.84
N HIS A 63 -6.59 -9.20 6.40
CA HIS A 63 -6.47 -8.77 5.01
C HIS A 63 -5.01 -8.71 4.54
N VAL A 64 -4.10 -8.17 5.37
CA VAL A 64 -2.66 -8.17 5.04
C VAL A 64 -2.14 -9.59 4.89
N LEU A 65 -2.50 -10.51 5.79
CA LEU A 65 -2.08 -11.91 5.71
C LEU A 65 -2.61 -12.60 4.44
N ASP A 66 -3.87 -12.37 4.09
CA ASP A 66 -4.49 -12.94 2.89
C ASP A 66 -3.79 -12.45 1.61
N LEU A 67 -3.45 -11.16 1.54
CA LEU A 67 -2.69 -10.57 0.44
C LEU A 67 -1.26 -11.14 0.35
N CYS A 68 -0.63 -11.45 1.49
CA CYS A 68 0.68 -12.09 1.54
C CYS A 68 0.62 -13.56 1.05
N MET A 69 -0.47 -14.26 1.33
CA MET A 69 -0.65 -15.68 1.00
C MET A 69 -1.31 -15.94 -0.36
N ALA A 70 -1.70 -14.89 -1.08
CA ALA A 70 -2.25 -15.02 -2.42
C ALA A 70 -1.27 -15.71 -3.39
N ALA A 71 -1.81 -16.38 -4.41
CA ALA A 71 -0.99 -17.07 -5.43
C ALA A 71 0.03 -16.13 -6.09
N THR A 72 -0.36 -14.88 -6.31
CA THR A 72 0.54 -13.75 -6.56
C THR A 72 0.46 -12.83 -5.35
N PRO A 73 1.45 -12.86 -4.42
CA PRO A 73 1.41 -12.02 -3.23
C PRO A 73 1.32 -10.54 -3.61
N LYS A 74 0.29 -9.85 -3.11
CA LYS A 74 0.04 -8.43 -3.43
C LYS A 74 0.83 -7.52 -2.48
N THR A 75 2.14 -7.67 -2.54
CA THR A 75 3.08 -6.99 -1.65
C THR A 75 4.29 -6.48 -2.42
N VAL A 76 5.06 -5.58 -1.79
CA VAL A 76 6.37 -5.15 -2.28
C VAL A 76 7.29 -6.35 -2.49
N VAL A 77 7.27 -7.32 -1.57
CA VAL A 77 8.05 -8.55 -1.69
C VAL A 77 7.59 -9.40 -2.88
N GLY A 78 6.27 -9.49 -3.11
CA GLY A 78 5.71 -10.19 -4.27
C GLY A 78 6.18 -9.57 -5.59
N TYR A 79 6.08 -8.24 -5.71
CA TYR A 79 6.55 -7.51 -6.89
C TYR A 79 8.04 -7.73 -7.14
N LEU A 80 8.88 -7.55 -6.10
CA LEU A 80 10.33 -7.74 -6.22
C LEU A 80 10.68 -9.20 -6.57
N SER A 81 9.96 -10.17 -6.01
CA SER A 81 10.17 -11.59 -6.32
C SER A 81 9.86 -11.89 -7.79
N ALA A 82 8.78 -11.31 -8.35
CA ALA A 82 8.45 -11.45 -9.76
C ALA A 82 9.50 -10.80 -10.68
N VAL A 83 10.01 -9.61 -10.31
CA VAL A 83 11.11 -8.95 -11.05
C VAL A 83 12.37 -9.82 -11.04
N ILE A 84 12.76 -10.36 -9.88
CA ILE A 84 13.96 -11.20 -9.75
C ILE A 84 13.79 -12.50 -10.55
N ALA A 85 12.63 -13.15 -10.46
CA ALA A 85 12.34 -14.39 -11.16
C ALA A 85 12.34 -14.25 -12.68
N GLY A 86 11.98 -13.07 -13.21
CA GLY A 86 12.04 -12.78 -14.65
C GLY A 86 13.46 -12.76 -15.22
N GLY A 87 14.46 -12.47 -14.38
CA GLY A 87 15.86 -12.39 -14.79
C GLY A 87 16.26 -11.05 -15.42
N ALA A 88 17.56 -10.86 -15.60
CA ALA A 88 18.11 -9.60 -16.08
C ALA A 88 17.63 -9.27 -17.51
N GLY A 89 17.07 -8.08 -17.71
CA GLY A 89 16.59 -7.60 -19.00
C GLY A 89 15.18 -8.08 -19.38
N ALA A 90 14.52 -8.87 -18.52
CA ALA A 90 13.11 -9.18 -18.70
C ALA A 90 12.24 -7.91 -18.50
N PRO A 91 11.08 -7.82 -19.18
CA PRO A 91 10.10 -6.78 -18.88
C PRO A 91 9.69 -6.81 -17.41
N LEU A 92 9.44 -5.63 -16.84
CA LEU A 92 8.87 -5.54 -15.50
C LEU A 92 7.45 -6.16 -15.50
N PRO A 93 7.05 -6.86 -14.43
CA PRO A 93 5.68 -7.33 -14.30
C PRO A 93 4.73 -6.14 -14.19
N ASP A 94 3.45 -6.33 -14.51
CA ASP A 94 2.45 -5.26 -14.38
C ASP A 94 2.33 -4.85 -12.90
N PRO A 95 2.64 -3.60 -12.53
CA PRO A 95 2.53 -3.16 -11.14
C PRO A 95 1.11 -3.31 -10.56
N TRP A 96 0.08 -3.25 -11.41
CA TRP A 96 -1.32 -3.38 -10.96
C TRP A 96 -1.67 -4.77 -10.44
N ASP A 97 -0.88 -5.80 -10.77
CA ASP A 97 -1.05 -7.14 -10.20
C ASP A 97 -0.76 -7.16 -8.69
N PHE A 98 0.03 -6.19 -8.20
CA PHE A 98 0.50 -6.12 -6.81
C PHE A 98 -0.14 -4.98 -6.01
N VAL A 99 -0.83 -4.05 -6.68
CA VAL A 99 -1.53 -2.94 -6.05
C VAL A 99 -2.95 -3.36 -5.64
N VAL A 100 -3.41 -2.78 -4.54
CA VAL A 100 -4.71 -3.06 -3.93
C VAL A 100 -5.51 -1.76 -3.85
N THR A 101 -6.79 -1.79 -4.23
CA THR A 101 -7.72 -0.69 -3.97
C THR A 101 -8.18 -0.79 -2.53
N THR A 102 -7.90 0.20 -1.68
CA THR A 102 -8.15 0.05 -0.24
C THR A 102 -9.65 -0.05 0.08
N ARG A 103 -10.50 0.55 -0.75
CA ARG A 103 -11.95 0.52 -0.56
C ARG A 103 -12.57 -0.88 -0.70
N ASP A 104 -11.93 -1.78 -1.44
CA ASP A 104 -12.39 -3.17 -1.58
C ASP A 104 -12.34 -3.93 -0.24
N TYR A 105 -11.57 -3.42 0.73
CA TYR A 105 -11.33 -4.04 2.04
C TYR A 105 -11.83 -3.18 3.21
N ASN A 106 -11.98 -1.87 3.00
CA ASN A 106 -12.41 -0.92 4.02
C ASN A 106 -13.33 0.13 3.38
N ASP A 107 -14.64 0.02 3.61
CA ASP A 107 -15.66 0.87 2.98
C ASP A 107 -15.62 2.34 3.43
N GLN A 108 -14.87 2.63 4.50
CA GLN A 108 -14.60 3.98 5.00
C GLN A 108 -13.46 4.67 4.26
N MET A 109 -12.71 3.97 3.40
CA MET A 109 -11.64 4.56 2.61
C MET A 109 -12.16 5.26 1.34
N PRO A 110 -11.55 6.37 0.92
CA PRO A 110 -11.86 7.00 -0.37
C PRO A 110 -11.57 6.08 -1.57
N ASP A 111 -12.32 6.24 -2.66
CA ASP A 111 -12.21 5.43 -3.90
C ASP A 111 -10.84 5.54 -4.58
N ASN A 112 -10.16 6.66 -4.38
CA ASN A 112 -8.93 7.05 -5.04
C ASN A 112 -7.68 6.75 -4.19
N VAL A 113 -7.78 5.86 -3.20
CA VAL A 113 -6.64 5.39 -2.40
C VAL A 113 -6.26 3.96 -2.79
N PHE A 114 -4.99 3.82 -3.15
CA PHE A 114 -4.36 2.57 -3.55
C PHE A 114 -3.22 2.23 -2.60
N LEU A 115 -2.95 0.95 -2.44
CA LEU A 115 -1.93 0.42 -1.53
C LEU A 115 -1.04 -0.57 -2.26
N LEU A 116 0.27 -0.43 -2.09
CA LEU A 116 1.26 -1.49 -2.29
C LEU A 116 1.80 -1.87 -0.90
N CYS A 117 1.45 -3.08 -0.47
CA CYS A 117 1.60 -3.56 0.92
C CYS A 117 2.99 -4.10 1.26
#